data_AF-A0A6N2JHJ1-F1
#
_entry.id   AF-A0A6N2JHJ1-F1
#
_cell.length_a   1.000
_cell.length_b   1.000
_cell.length_c   1.000
_cell.angle_alpha   90.00
_cell.angle_beta   90.00
_cell.angle_gamma   90.00
#
_symmetry.space_group_name_H-M   'P 1'
#
loop_
_entity.id
_entity.type
_entity.pdbx_description
1 polymer ?
#
loop_
_entity_poly.entity_id
_entity_poly.type
_entity_poly.pdbx_seq_one_letter_code
_entity_poly.pdbx_strand_id
1 'polypeptide(L)'
;MQFARITTNPQKMGGVPCIRSLRIPVTTVVDMFADGMRDQEILQALPSLEAEDIHEALQYAATTLRVNLETQGLKEVVQQTVQETMNGVLRKEKFAFIFSQMPYVSDEEQADIEEHFGSPSDYDRSEFVDMTDWVRDETSFK
;
A
#
# COMPACT_ATOMS: atom_id res chain seq x y z
N MET A 1 5.75 -11.80 24.65
CA MET A 1 5.54 -13.26 24.73
C MET A 1 6.39 -13.92 23.67
N GLN A 2 7.03 -15.05 23.98
CA GLN A 2 7.84 -15.81 23.03
C GLN A 2 7.12 -17.13 22.77
N PHE A 3 6.89 -17.44 21.50
CA PHE A 3 6.27 -18.69 21.06
C PHE A 3 7.40 -19.65 20.66
N ALA A 4 7.41 -20.86 21.22
CA ALA A 4 8.52 -21.81 21.04
C ALA A 4 8.40 -22.63 19.75
N ARG A 5 7.16 -22.85 19.30
CA ARG A 5 6.76 -23.64 18.14
C ARG A 5 6.26 -22.76 17.00
N ILE A 6 6.32 -21.43 17.08
CA ILE A 6 6.05 -20.55 15.93
C ILE A 6 7.36 -19.89 15.50
N THR A 7 7.70 -20.00 14.21
CA THR A 7 8.86 -19.30 13.64
C THR A 7 8.46 -18.36 12.53
N THR A 8 9.30 -17.34 12.33
CA THR A 8 9.13 -16.33 11.28
C THR A 8 10.49 -16.15 10.62
N ASN A 9 10.59 -16.47 9.34
CA ASN A 9 11.83 -16.33 8.58
C ASN A 9 11.53 -15.60 7.26
N PRO A 10 12.03 -14.37 7.03
CA PRO A 10 11.77 -13.62 5.81
C PRO A 10 12.18 -14.35 4.51
N GLN A 11 13.15 -15.26 4.58
CA GLN A 11 13.62 -16.05 3.44
C GLN A 11 12.76 -17.31 3.17
N LYS A 12 11.79 -17.61 4.03
CA LYS A 12 10.88 -18.76 3.88
C LYS A 12 9.43 -18.28 3.95
N MET A 13 8.59 -18.70 2.99
CA MET A 13 7.17 -18.33 2.96
C MET A 13 6.93 -16.81 3.06
N GLY A 14 7.86 -15.98 2.56
CA GLY A 14 7.76 -14.52 2.63
C GLY A 14 7.69 -13.94 4.05
N GLY A 15 8.18 -14.66 5.07
CA GLY A 15 8.08 -14.21 6.46
C GLY A 15 6.71 -14.44 7.11
N VAL A 16 5.85 -15.28 6.52
CA VAL A 16 4.61 -15.70 7.18
C VAL A 16 4.93 -16.55 8.42
N PRO A 17 4.29 -16.31 9.59
CA PRO A 17 4.45 -17.13 10.78
C PRO A 17 4.03 -18.58 10.51
N CYS A 18 4.97 -19.51 10.71
CA CYS A 18 4.78 -20.93 10.44
C CYS A 18 5.03 -21.77 11.69
N ILE A 19 4.42 -22.95 11.75
CA ILE A 19 4.65 -23.92 12.81
C ILE A 19 6.06 -24.49 12.71
N ARG A 20 6.86 -24.30 13.75
CA ARG A 20 8.27 -24.73 13.89
C ARG A 20 9.02 -24.35 12.63
N SER A 21 9.71 -25.27 11.98
CA SER A 21 10.32 -25.06 10.66
C SER A 21 9.52 -25.69 9.51
N LEU A 22 8.25 -26.02 9.76
CA LEU A 22 7.34 -26.53 8.76
C LEU A 22 6.87 -25.38 7.87
N ARG A 23 6.56 -25.66 6.61
CA ARG A 23 5.90 -24.69 5.72
C ARG A 23 4.38 -24.73 5.89
N ILE A 24 3.95 -24.84 7.14
CA ILE A 24 2.53 -24.85 7.53
C ILE A 24 2.28 -23.52 8.25
N PRO A 25 1.60 -22.57 7.61
CA PRO A 25 1.23 -21.30 8.22
C PRO A 25 0.35 -21.49 9.46
N VAL A 26 0.48 -20.57 10.43
CA VAL A 26 -0.48 -20.50 11.55
C VAL A 26 -1.91 -20.32 11.04
N THR A 27 -2.10 -19.54 9.97
CA THR A 27 -3.42 -19.28 9.37
C THR A 27 -4.09 -20.56 8.93
N THR A 28 -3.36 -21.53 8.36
CA THR A 28 -3.93 -22.81 7.94
C THR A 28 -4.61 -23.56 9.10
N VAL A 29 -3.97 -23.58 10.28
CA VAL A 29 -4.59 -24.22 11.46
C VAL A 29 -5.83 -23.46 11.90
N VAL A 30 -5.80 -22.12 11.88
CA VAL A 30 -6.95 -21.27 12.24
C VAL A 30 -8.11 -21.48 11.26
N ASP A 31 -7.83 -21.55 9.96
CA ASP A 31 -8.83 -21.77 8.91
C ASP A 31 -9.51 -23.14 9.08
N MET A 32 -8.74 -24.19 9.38
CA MET A 32 -9.30 -25.52 9.65
C MET A 32 -10.23 -25.54 10.87
N PHE A 33 -9.90 -24.78 11.93
CA PHE A 33 -10.81 -24.59 13.06
C PHE A 33 -12.06 -23.80 12.66
N ALA A 34 -11.93 -22.78 11.82
CA ALA A 34 -13.05 -22.00 11.32
C ALA A 34 -14.01 -22.85 10.46
N ASP A 35 -13.47 -23.84 9.75
CA ASP A 35 -14.21 -24.85 9.00
C ASP A 35 -14.85 -25.94 9.90
N GLY A 36 -14.65 -25.86 11.22
CA GLY A 36 -15.26 -26.74 12.21
C GLY A 36 -14.49 -28.03 12.49
N MET A 37 -13.26 -28.16 12.00
CA MET A 37 -12.40 -29.32 12.31
C MET A 37 -11.93 -29.28 13.76
N ARG A 38 -11.94 -30.43 14.43
CA ARG A 38 -11.37 -30.60 15.78
C ARG A 38 -9.92 -31.07 15.70
N ASP A 39 -9.18 -30.95 16.80
CA ASP A 39 -7.74 -31.24 16.91
C ASP A 39 -7.33 -32.56 16.25
N GLN A 40 -8.09 -33.63 16.49
CA GLN A 40 -7.80 -34.96 15.93
C GLN A 40 -7.91 -35.00 14.40
N GLU A 41 -8.89 -34.30 13.83
CA GLU A 41 -9.11 -34.22 12.38
C GLU A 41 -8.00 -33.39 11.73
N ILE A 42 -7.55 -32.33 12.40
CA ILE A 42 -6.44 -31.50 11.96
C ILE A 42 -5.13 -32.29 11.99
N LEU A 43 -4.86 -33.06 13.05
CA LEU A 43 -3.67 -33.91 13.14
C LEU A 43 -3.69 -35.04 12.10
N GLN A 44 -4.86 -35.55 11.73
CA GLN A 44 -4.99 -36.53 10.64
C GLN A 44 -4.71 -35.90 9.27
N ALA A 45 -5.21 -34.69 9.02
CA ALA A 45 -4.99 -33.97 7.77
C ALA A 45 -3.56 -33.42 7.64
N LEU A 46 -2.92 -33.09 8.76
CA LEU A 46 -1.55 -32.58 8.84
C LEU A 46 -0.69 -33.45 9.78
N PRO A 47 -0.27 -34.67 9.36
CA PRO A 47 0.44 -35.62 10.24
C PRO A 47 1.80 -35.16 10.76
N SER A 48 2.34 -34.06 10.23
CA SER A 48 3.58 -33.45 10.71
C SER A 48 3.39 -32.59 11.95
N LEU A 49 2.14 -32.29 12.32
CA LEU A 49 1.79 -31.50 13.49
C LEU A 49 1.71 -32.35 14.75
N GLU A 50 2.02 -31.72 15.87
CA GLU A 50 1.77 -32.22 17.22
C GLU A 50 0.59 -31.45 17.84
N ALA A 51 -0.07 -32.02 18.85
CA ALA A 51 -1.22 -31.36 19.49
C ALA A 51 -0.84 -29.99 20.09
N GLU A 52 0.37 -29.87 20.61
CA GLU A 52 0.92 -28.63 21.16
C GLU A 52 1.16 -27.57 20.07
N ASP A 53 1.44 -27.99 18.83
CA ASP A 53 1.58 -27.06 17.70
C ASP A 53 0.25 -26.34 17.43
N ILE A 54 -0.87 -27.08 17.48
CA ILE A 54 -2.21 -26.53 17.30
C ILE A 54 -2.53 -25.50 18.38
N HIS A 55 -2.27 -25.86 19.64
CA HIS A 55 -2.59 -24.97 20.76
C HIS A 55 -1.77 -23.68 20.71
N GLU A 56 -0.46 -23.76 20.43
CA GLU A 56 0.38 -22.57 20.35
C GLU A 56 0.05 -21.72 19.12
N ALA A 57 -0.36 -22.33 18.00
CA ALA A 57 -0.86 -21.61 16.83
C ALA A 57 -2.08 -20.74 17.14
N LEU A 58 -3.06 -21.28 17.87
CA LEU A 58 -4.26 -20.55 18.28
C LEU A 58 -3.91 -19.41 19.27
N GLN A 59 -3.01 -19.65 20.22
CA GLN A 59 -2.52 -18.61 21.12
C GLN A 59 -1.80 -17.48 20.37
N TYR A 60 -0.97 -17.85 19.39
CA TYR A 60 -0.29 -16.89 18.52
C TYR A 60 -1.29 -16.02 17.76
N ALA A 61 -2.30 -16.64 17.14
CA ALA A 61 -3.34 -15.93 16.41
C ALA A 61 -4.09 -14.93 17.30
N ALA A 62 -4.54 -15.37 18.49
CA ALA A 62 -5.24 -14.52 19.44
C ALA A 62 -4.37 -13.34 19.93
N THR A 63 -3.09 -13.59 20.22
CA THR A 63 -2.15 -12.55 20.65
C THR A 63 -1.88 -11.55 19.54
N THR A 64 -1.71 -12.04 18.30
CA THR A 64 -1.45 -11.21 17.13
C THR A 64 -2.65 -10.31 16.82
N LEU A 65 -3.87 -10.83 16.91
CA LEU A 65 -5.08 -10.03 16.77
C LEU A 65 -5.16 -8.93 17.84
N ARG A 66 -4.87 -9.25 19.10
CA ARG A 66 -4.86 -8.26 20.18
C ARG A 66 -3.85 -7.13 19.92
N VAL A 67 -2.61 -7.48 19.62
CA VAL A 67 -1.56 -6.49 19.32
C VAL A 67 -1.91 -5.67 18.07
N ASN A 68 -2.48 -6.29 17.05
CA ASN A 68 -2.91 -5.57 15.85
C ASN A 68 -4.01 -4.56 16.17
N LEU A 69 -5.00 -4.92 16.98
CA LEU A 69 -6.06 -3.99 17.41
C LEU A 69 -5.49 -2.84 18.25
N GLU A 70 -4.50 -3.10 19.11
CA GLU A 70 -3.81 -2.07 19.91
C GLU A 70 -2.96 -1.12 19.05
N THR A 71 -2.43 -1.59 17.91
CA THR A 71 -1.49 -0.84 17.06
C THR A 71 -2.09 -0.29 15.76
N GLN A 72 -3.39 -0.52 15.52
CA GLN A 72 -4.09 -0.05 14.31
C GLN A 72 -3.92 1.46 14.08
N GLY A 73 -4.10 2.28 15.12
CA GLY A 73 -3.93 3.74 15.01
C GLY A 73 -2.51 4.17 14.65
N LEU A 74 -1.49 3.41 15.03
CA LEU A 74 -0.09 3.75 14.69
C LEU A 74 0.21 3.52 13.20
N LYS A 75 -0.35 2.47 12.60
CA LYS A 75 -0.17 2.19 11.17
C LYS A 75 -0.80 3.28 10.30
N GLU A 76 -1.98 3.75 10.68
CA GLU A 76 -2.65 4.87 10.01
C GLU A 76 -1.83 6.16 10.10
N VAL A 77 -1.32 6.51 11.29
CA VAL A 77 -0.47 7.69 11.49
C VAL A 77 0.80 7.62 10.65
N VAL A 78 1.47 6.46 10.60
CA VAL A 78 2.69 6.27 9.80
C VAL A 78 2.38 6.39 8.30
N GLN A 79 1.32 5.74 7.82
CA GLN A 79 0.91 5.85 6.41
C GLN A 79 0.56 7.28 6.03
N GLN A 80 -0.19 7.99 6.88
CA GLN A 80 -0.55 9.37 6.64
C GLN A 80 0.70 10.26 6.61
N THR A 81 1.61 10.10 7.55
CA THR A 81 2.88 10.86 7.58
C THR A 81 3.68 10.61 6.30
N VAL A 82 3.86 9.35 5.88
CA VAL A 82 4.56 9.01 4.65
C VAL A 82 3.89 9.66 3.44
N GLN A 83 2.56 9.57 3.34
CA GLN A 83 1.80 10.15 2.23
C GLN A 83 1.94 11.67 2.16
N GLU A 84 1.83 12.37 3.29
CA GLU A 84 2.00 13.82 3.38
C GLU A 84 3.43 14.24 3.01
N THR A 85 4.43 13.47 3.47
CA THR A 85 5.84 13.75 3.18
C THR A 85 6.16 13.53 1.70
N MET A 86 5.70 12.41 1.12
CA MET A 86 5.84 12.12 -0.30
C MET A 86 5.13 13.16 -1.16
N ASN A 87 3.89 13.54 -0.82
CA ASN A 87 3.17 14.59 -1.53
C ASN A 87 3.91 15.94 -1.48
N GLY A 88 4.53 16.27 -0.34
CA GLY A 88 5.35 17.48 -0.21
C GLY A 88 6.63 17.45 -1.05
N VAL A 89 7.34 16.33 -1.05
CA VAL A 89 8.59 16.14 -1.83
C VAL A 89 8.29 16.11 -3.33
N LEU A 90 7.31 15.31 -3.75
CA LEU A 90 6.89 15.23 -5.15
C LEU A 90 6.46 16.59 -5.70
N ARG A 91 5.76 17.42 -4.92
CA ARG A 91 5.43 18.78 -5.36
C ARG A 91 6.70 19.61 -5.62
N LYS A 92 7.65 19.63 -4.67
CA LYS A 92 8.88 20.43 -4.81
C LYS A 92 9.75 19.96 -5.98
N GLU A 93 10.00 18.66 -6.08
CA GLU A 93 10.85 18.10 -7.14
C GLU A 93 10.19 18.19 -8.51
N LYS A 94 8.88 17.97 -8.61
CA LYS A 94 8.14 18.11 -9.87
C LYS A 94 8.17 19.55 -10.38
N PHE A 95 8.01 20.55 -9.52
CA PHE A 95 8.13 21.96 -9.94
C PHE A 95 9.55 22.26 -10.44
N ALA A 96 10.58 21.86 -9.70
CA ALA A 96 11.97 22.07 -10.12
C ALA A 96 12.29 21.38 -11.46
N PHE A 97 11.76 20.18 -11.68
CA PHE A 97 11.89 19.47 -12.94
C PHE A 97 11.15 20.18 -14.09
N ILE A 98 9.91 20.62 -13.88
CA ILE A 98 9.16 21.38 -14.89
C ILE A 98 9.94 22.63 -15.29
N PHE A 99 10.42 23.42 -14.32
CA PHE A 99 11.21 24.61 -14.61
C PHE A 99 12.53 24.31 -15.31
N SER A 100 13.17 23.16 -15.06
CA SER A 100 14.42 22.79 -15.75
C SER A 100 14.20 22.30 -17.18
N GLN A 101 13.01 21.79 -17.49
CA GLN A 101 12.65 21.33 -18.84
C GLN A 101 11.95 22.40 -19.68
N MET A 102 11.51 23.50 -19.06
CA MET A 102 10.94 24.62 -19.79
C MET A 102 12.02 25.36 -20.57
N PRO A 103 11.86 25.53 -21.90
CA PRO A 103 12.75 26.39 -22.66
C PRO A 103 12.65 27.83 -22.15
N TYR A 104 13.78 28.50 -22.05
CA TYR A 104 13.80 29.94 -21.77
C TYR A 104 13.23 30.69 -22.97
N VAL A 105 12.33 31.63 -22.71
CA VAL A 105 11.76 32.55 -23.70
C VAL A 105 12.17 33.96 -23.29
N SER A 106 12.88 34.66 -24.15
CA SER A 106 13.25 36.06 -23.93
C SER A 106 12.06 36.99 -24.09
N ASP A 107 12.17 38.23 -23.58
CA ASP A 107 11.10 39.22 -23.70
C ASP A 107 10.76 39.55 -25.17
N GLU A 108 11.75 39.49 -26.06
CA GLU A 108 11.57 39.69 -27.51
C GLU A 108 10.80 38.52 -28.13
N GLU A 109 11.19 37.28 -27.84
CA GLU A 109 10.47 36.09 -28.33
C GLU A 109 9.04 36.02 -27.77
N GLN A 110 8.85 36.44 -26.51
CA GLN A 110 7.52 36.50 -25.90
C GLN A 110 6.65 37.55 -26.59
N ALA A 111 7.21 38.71 -26.94
CA ALA A 111 6.49 39.74 -27.69
C ALA A 111 6.11 39.27 -29.11
N ASP A 112 6.99 38.55 -29.80
CA ASP A 112 6.69 37.97 -31.11
C ASP A 112 5.56 36.93 -31.04
N ILE A 113 5.55 36.10 -30.00
CA ILE A 113 4.48 35.12 -29.75
C ILE A 113 3.15 35.82 -29.48
N GLU A 114 3.15 36.85 -28.64
CA GLU A 114 1.94 37.62 -28.31
C GLU A 114 1.42 38.42 -29.50
N GLU A 115 2.29 38.94 -30.36
CA GLU A 115 1.88 39.57 -31.62
C GLU A 115 1.24 38.55 -32.57
N HIS A 116 1.78 37.33 -32.64
CA HIS A 116 1.31 36.31 -33.56
C HIS A 116 0.03 35.59 -33.10
N PHE A 117 -0.10 35.34 -31.79
CA PHE A 117 -1.17 34.52 -31.23
C PHE A 117 -2.08 35.28 -30.25
N GLY A 118 -1.77 36.53 -29.90
CA GLY A 118 -2.48 37.29 -28.88
C GLY A 118 -2.16 36.83 -27.45
N SER A 119 -2.77 37.48 -26.46
CA SER A 119 -2.67 37.07 -25.07
C SER A 119 -3.75 36.02 -24.74
N PRO A 120 -3.49 35.03 -23.86
CA PRO A 120 -4.52 34.10 -23.40
C PRO A 120 -5.77 34.78 -22.81
N SER A 121 -5.67 36.04 -22.34
CA SER A 121 -6.82 36.82 -21.86
C SER A 121 -7.77 37.29 -22.97
N ASP A 122 -7.33 37.26 -24.22
CA ASP A 122 -8.09 37.77 -25.37
C ASP A 122 -9.11 36.74 -25.90
N TYR A 123 -8.98 35.48 -25.45
CA TYR A 123 -9.84 34.37 -25.82
C TYR A 123 -11.05 34.24 -24.89
N ASP A 124 -12.21 33.84 -25.43
CA ASP A 124 -13.41 33.62 -24.64
C ASP A 124 -13.23 32.43 -23.69
N ARG A 125 -13.44 32.70 -22.39
CA ARG A 125 -13.31 31.69 -21.33
C ARG A 125 -14.34 30.57 -21.42
N SER A 126 -15.43 30.77 -22.15
CA SER A 126 -16.46 29.75 -22.36
C SER A 126 -15.99 28.59 -23.25
N GLU A 127 -14.90 28.77 -24.00
CA GLU A 127 -14.35 27.77 -24.92
C GLU A 127 -13.25 26.89 -24.27
N PHE A 128 -12.82 27.22 -23.05
CA PHE A 128 -11.78 26.45 -22.37
C PHE A 128 -12.37 25.20 -21.71
N VAL A 129 -11.68 24.08 -21.90
CA VAL A 129 -11.95 22.84 -21.18
C VAL A 129 -11.11 22.83 -19.90
N ASP A 130 -11.75 22.63 -18.75
CA ASP A 130 -11.01 22.39 -17.51
C ASP A 130 -10.32 21.03 -17.59
N MET A 131 -8.99 21.06 -17.77
CA MET A 131 -8.19 19.86 -17.87
C MET A 131 -8.23 19.00 -16.59
N THR A 132 -8.47 19.59 -15.43
CA THR A 132 -8.58 18.87 -14.15
C THR A 132 -9.83 18.01 -14.14
N ASP A 133 -10.95 18.56 -14.59
CA ASP A 133 -12.21 17.84 -14.71
C ASP A 133 -12.14 16.81 -15.84
N TRP A 134 -11.54 17.17 -16.99
CA TRP A 134 -11.33 16.27 -18.12
C TRP A 134 -10.47 15.04 -17.78
N VAL A 135 -9.40 15.20 -16.98
CA VAL A 135 -8.54 14.09 -16.52
C VAL A 135 -9.25 13.21 -15.49
N ARG A 136 -10.11 13.80 -14.65
CA ARG A 136 -10.87 13.05 -13.64
C ARG A 136 -11.99 12.21 -14.25
N ASP A 137 -12.46 12.58 -15.43
CA ASP A 137 -13.48 11.84 -16.15
C ASP A 137 -12.85 10.60 -16.83
N GLU A 138 -13.09 9.41 -16.26
CA GLU A 138 -12.45 8.14 -16.66
C GLU A 138 -12.81 7.68 -18.10
N THR A 139 -13.73 8.37 -18.76
CA THR A 139 -14.12 8.14 -20.16
C THR A 139 -13.24 8.83 -21.19
N SER A 140 -12.38 9.78 -20.79
CA SER A 140 -11.58 10.61 -21.72
C SER A 140 -10.39 9.88 -22.37
N PHE A 141 -10.03 8.68 -21.90
CA PHE A 141 -8.88 7.90 -22.37
C PHE A 141 -9.24 6.58 -23.07
N LYS A 142 -10.52 6.37 -23.42
CA LYS A 142 -10.98 5.19 -24.16
C LYS A 142 -11.05 5.42 -25.66
#